data_AF-A0AAU5JSJ0-F1
#
_entry.id   AF-A0AAU5JSJ0-F1
#
_cell.length_a   1.000
_cell.length_b   1.000
_cell.length_c   1.000
_cell.angle_alpha   90.00
_cell.angle_beta   90.00
_cell.angle_gamma   90.00
#
_symmetry.space_group_name_H-M   'P 1'
#
loop_
_entity.id
_entity.type
_entity.pdbx_description
1 polymer ?
#
loop_
_entity_poly.entity_id
_entity_poly.type
_entity_poly.pdbx_seq_one_letter_code
_entity_poly.pdbx_strand_id
1 'polypeptide(L)'
;MSGIFDPLDPGRVLPGAYSPWEEALALVNRDLAVTLPDVEPLRLLVVPSWDEGTGEDVYVAMANGEWQGNCLEPSSADSPTGAVAAVAEAAQETVSELLWQAWPVCGEHGIGMHPHEEDGQANWHCAGGKKPSEPAHVRATIGALDTLVRPHRPNRKRRRHER
;
A
#
# COMPACT_ATOMS: atom_id res chain seq x y z
N MET A 1 -14.46 -34.95 18.87
CA MET A 1 -13.68 -34.87 17.62
C MET A 1 -12.98 -33.53 17.64
N SER A 2 -11.77 -33.49 18.18
CA SER A 2 -10.96 -32.27 18.23
C SER A 2 -10.11 -32.25 16.97
N GLY A 3 -10.49 -31.41 16.01
CA GLY A 3 -9.63 -31.10 14.86
C GLY A 3 -8.40 -30.38 15.40
N ILE A 4 -7.24 -31.01 15.25
CA ILE A 4 -5.96 -30.37 15.48
C ILE A 4 -5.85 -29.35 14.33
N PHE A 5 -6.11 -28.08 14.62
CA PHE A 5 -5.67 -26.99 13.76
C PHE A 5 -4.15 -27.03 13.80
N ASP A 6 -3.53 -27.60 12.77
CA ASP A 6 -2.12 -27.37 12.57
C ASP A 6 -1.96 -25.86 12.36
N PRO A 7 -1.08 -25.16 13.08
CA PRO A 7 -0.83 -23.76 12.81
C PRO A 7 -0.37 -23.68 11.35
N LEU A 8 -1.08 -22.91 10.53
CA LEU A 8 -0.63 -22.57 9.19
C LEU A 8 0.76 -21.96 9.34
N ASP A 9 1.81 -22.69 8.95
CA ASP A 9 3.18 -22.19 9.06
C ASP A 9 3.36 -21.13 7.96
N PRO A 10 3.43 -19.84 8.31
CA PRO A 10 3.46 -18.78 7.33
C PRO A 10 4.81 -18.83 6.60
N GLY A 11 4.78 -19.11 5.31
CA GLY A 11 5.97 -19.20 4.47
C GLY A 11 6.39 -17.82 3.96
N ARG A 12 7.69 -17.57 3.90
CA ARG A 12 8.21 -16.45 3.10
C ARG A 12 8.13 -16.80 1.62
N VAL A 13 7.69 -15.83 0.81
CA VAL A 13 7.72 -15.94 -0.65
C VAL A 13 9.15 -16.08 -1.16
N LEU A 14 9.37 -17.07 -2.03
CA LEU A 14 10.60 -17.18 -2.80
C LEU A 14 10.62 -16.10 -3.91
N PRO A 15 11.75 -15.40 -4.12
CA PRO A 15 11.83 -14.38 -5.15
C PRO A 15 11.42 -14.90 -6.53
N GLY A 16 10.53 -14.17 -7.21
CA GLY A 16 10.04 -14.50 -8.55
C GLY A 16 8.88 -15.50 -8.59
N ALA A 17 8.40 -15.99 -7.44
CA ALA A 17 7.22 -16.86 -7.40
C ALA A 17 5.93 -16.09 -7.72
N TYR A 18 5.88 -14.80 -7.39
CA TYR A 18 4.71 -13.93 -7.60
C TYR A 18 5.12 -12.57 -8.20
N SER A 19 5.89 -12.60 -9.29
CA SER A 19 6.51 -11.39 -9.86
C SER A 19 5.57 -10.19 -10.05
N PRO A 20 4.33 -10.34 -10.56
CA PRO A 20 3.42 -9.19 -10.70
C PRO A 20 3.13 -8.50 -9.35
N TRP A 21 2.92 -9.28 -8.29
CA TRP A 21 2.68 -8.74 -6.96
C TRP A 21 3.95 -8.25 -6.27
N GLU A 22 5.11 -8.87 -6.52
CA GLU A 22 6.39 -8.38 -5.99
C GLU A 22 6.76 -7.02 -6.58
N GLU A 23 6.56 -6.84 -7.90
CA GLU A 23 6.77 -5.55 -8.57
C GLU A 23 5.80 -4.49 -8.07
N ALA A 24 4.51 -4.83 -7.95
CA ALA A 24 3.50 -3.97 -7.37
C ALA A 24 3.84 -3.56 -5.93
N LEU A 25 4.24 -4.51 -5.10
CA LEU A 25 4.63 -4.28 -3.71
C LEU A 25 5.83 -3.34 -3.62
N ALA A 26 6.77 -3.41 -4.56
CA ALA A 26 7.89 -2.47 -4.62
C ALA A 26 7.42 -1.03 -4.89
N LEU A 27 6.37 -0.81 -5.69
CA LEU A 27 5.77 0.51 -5.89
C LEU A 27 5.13 1.01 -4.58
N VAL A 28 4.30 0.18 -3.96
CA VAL A 28 3.58 0.51 -2.72
C VAL A 28 4.55 0.80 -1.57
N ASN A 29 5.65 0.04 -1.46
CA ASN A 29 6.68 0.28 -0.44
C ASN A 29 7.45 1.59 -0.64
N ARG A 30 7.53 2.15 -1.85
CA ARG A 30 8.09 3.52 -2.03
C ARG A 30 7.19 4.56 -1.40
N ASP A 31 5.89 4.44 -1.60
CA ASP A 31 4.90 5.34 -1.01
C ASP A 31 4.85 5.20 0.52
N LEU A 32 4.93 3.97 1.02
CA LEU A 32 5.04 3.68 2.44
C LEU A 32 6.27 4.36 3.05
N ALA A 33 7.45 4.20 2.44
CA ALA A 33 8.69 4.78 2.96
C ALA A 33 8.66 6.31 3.06
N VAL A 34 7.91 6.98 2.18
CA VAL A 34 7.76 8.45 2.20
C VAL A 34 6.74 8.91 3.24
N THR A 35 5.66 8.14 3.44
CA THR A 35 4.53 8.55 4.29
C THR A 35 4.63 8.03 5.71
N LEU A 36 5.32 6.90 5.92
CA LEU A 36 5.55 6.20 7.17
C LEU A 36 7.03 5.71 7.24
N PRO A 37 8.01 6.62 7.36
CA PRO A 37 9.43 6.27 7.27
C PRO A 37 9.95 5.35 8.39
N ASP A 38 9.22 5.26 9.51
CA ASP A 38 9.55 4.40 10.65
C ASP A 38 9.02 2.96 10.48
N VAL A 39 8.23 2.69 9.43
CA VAL A 39 7.68 1.36 9.12
C VAL A 39 8.60 0.68 8.11
N GLU A 40 9.09 -0.52 8.46
CA GLU A 40 9.86 -1.34 7.52
C GLU A 40 9.01 -1.76 6.31
N PRO A 41 9.63 -2.00 5.12
CA PRO A 41 8.90 -2.42 3.94
C PRO A 41 8.01 -3.65 4.19
N LEU A 42 6.77 -3.56 3.70
CA LEU A 42 5.82 -4.66 3.65
C LEU A 42 6.36 -5.81 2.79
N ARG A 43 5.83 -7.00 3.02
CA ARG A 43 6.27 -8.25 2.37
C ARG A 43 5.07 -9.05 1.89
N LEU A 44 5.28 -9.88 0.88
CA LEU A 44 4.31 -10.93 0.57
C LEU A 44 4.48 -12.09 1.55
N LEU A 45 3.37 -12.64 2.00
CA LEU A 45 3.28 -13.79 2.89
C LEU A 45 2.43 -14.86 2.23
N VAL A 46 2.90 -16.10 2.22
CA VAL A 46 2.14 -17.24 1.69
C VAL A 46 1.66 -18.08 2.85
N VAL A 47 0.38 -18.42 2.80
CA VAL A 47 -0.28 -19.25 3.80
C VAL A 47 -1.03 -20.35 3.04
N PRO A 48 -0.98 -21.62 3.48
CA PRO A 48 -1.83 -22.65 2.90
C PRO A 48 -3.29 -22.20 2.96
N SER A 49 -4.00 -22.32 1.84
CA SER A 49 -5.39 -21.85 1.79
C SER A 49 -6.28 -22.69 2.70
N TRP A 50 -7.28 -22.05 3.29
CA TRP A 50 -8.30 -22.72 4.08
C TRP A 50 -9.25 -23.57 3.23
N ASP A 51 -9.41 -23.20 1.95
CA ASP A 51 -10.24 -23.94 1.02
C ASP A 51 -9.50 -25.16 0.48
N GLU A 52 -10.08 -26.34 0.65
CA GLU A 52 -9.47 -27.57 0.16
C GLU A 52 -9.30 -27.52 -1.37
N GLY A 53 -8.05 -27.53 -1.83
CA GLY A 53 -7.70 -27.63 -3.25
C GLY A 53 -7.39 -26.31 -3.97
N THR A 54 -7.43 -25.17 -3.29
CA THR A 54 -7.03 -23.85 -3.83
C THR A 54 -5.52 -23.60 -3.73
N GLY A 55 -4.81 -24.41 -2.94
CA GLY A 55 -3.35 -24.38 -2.82
C GLY A 55 -2.90 -23.39 -1.75
N GLU A 56 -2.54 -22.18 -2.17
CA GLU A 56 -1.88 -21.18 -1.32
C GLU A 56 -2.54 -19.81 -1.49
N ASP A 57 -2.80 -19.14 -0.37
CA ASP A 57 -3.27 -17.77 -0.31
C ASP A 57 -2.08 -16.83 -0.08
N VAL A 58 -2.05 -15.71 -0.81
CA VAL A 58 -0.99 -14.70 -0.71
C VAL A 58 -1.52 -13.45 -0.05
N TYR A 59 -0.80 -12.93 0.92
CA TYR A 59 -1.17 -11.75 1.70
C TYR A 59 -0.08 -10.69 1.59
N VAL A 60 -0.46 -9.44 1.84
CA VAL A 60 0.50 -8.38 2.18
C VAL A 60 0.63 -8.33 3.70
N ALA A 61 1.86 -8.39 4.19
CA ALA A 61 2.18 -8.46 5.61
C ALA A 61 3.17 -7.36 6.01
N MET A 62 3.11 -6.97 7.28
CA MET A 62 4.13 -6.19 7.96
C MET A 62 5.45 -6.98 7.99
N ALA A 63 6.58 -6.28 8.16
CA ALA A 63 7.90 -6.92 8.15
C ALA A 63 8.11 -7.95 9.29
N ASN A 64 7.37 -7.79 10.39
CA ASN A 64 7.33 -8.72 11.52
C ASN A 64 6.46 -9.98 11.25
N GLY A 65 5.82 -10.04 10.09
CA GLY A 65 4.99 -11.17 9.67
C GLY A 65 3.54 -11.09 10.13
N GLU A 66 3.06 -9.97 10.67
CA GLU A 66 1.63 -9.75 10.91
C GLU A 66 0.92 -9.31 9.63
N TRP A 67 -0.30 -9.80 9.38
CA TRP A 67 -1.10 -9.49 8.18
C TRP A 67 -2.58 -9.36 8.52
N GLN A 68 -3.35 -8.75 7.63
CA GLN A 68 -4.82 -8.65 7.71
C GLN A 68 -5.51 -9.83 7.01
N GLY A 69 -6.79 -10.05 7.27
CA GLY A 69 -7.50 -11.28 6.89
C GLY A 69 -7.75 -11.54 5.40
N ASN A 70 -7.59 -10.56 4.50
CA ASN A 70 -7.90 -10.68 3.08
C ASN A 70 -6.66 -11.01 2.25
N CYS A 71 -6.74 -12.09 1.47
CA CYS A 71 -5.70 -12.47 0.52
C CYS A 71 -5.82 -11.69 -0.80
N LEU A 72 -4.76 -11.71 -1.59
CA LEU A 72 -4.73 -11.21 -2.94
C LEU A 72 -5.49 -12.17 -3.86
N GLU A 73 -6.53 -11.66 -4.52
CA GLU A 73 -7.28 -12.41 -5.53
C GLU A 73 -6.33 -12.80 -6.69
N PRO A 74 -6.20 -14.10 -7.04
CA PRO A 74 -5.25 -14.54 -8.08
C PRO A 74 -5.42 -13.84 -9.43
N SER A 75 -6.67 -13.56 -9.82
CA SER A 75 -6.98 -12.86 -11.08
C SER A 75 -6.47 -11.41 -11.14
N SER A 76 -6.14 -10.79 -9.99
CA SER A 76 -5.52 -9.47 -9.98
C SER A 76 -4.15 -9.46 -10.66
N ALA A 77 -3.45 -10.61 -10.70
CA ALA A 77 -2.16 -10.74 -11.36
C ALA A 77 -2.25 -10.80 -12.90
N ASP A 78 -3.46 -10.89 -13.47
CA ASP A 78 -3.67 -10.98 -14.93
C ASP A 78 -3.32 -9.68 -15.67
N SER A 79 -3.18 -8.56 -14.94
CA SER A 79 -2.72 -7.29 -15.51
C SER A 79 -1.80 -6.55 -14.55
N PRO A 80 -0.79 -5.80 -15.06
CA PRO A 80 0.06 -4.98 -14.21
C PRO A 80 -0.71 -3.97 -13.36
N THR A 81 -1.72 -3.31 -13.94
CA THR A 81 -2.53 -2.30 -13.24
C THR A 81 -3.37 -2.91 -12.13
N GLY A 82 -4.03 -4.04 -12.40
CA GLY A 82 -4.80 -4.77 -11.40
C GLY A 82 -3.93 -5.29 -10.26
N ALA A 83 -2.71 -5.78 -10.56
CA ALA A 83 -1.77 -6.24 -9.54
C ALA A 83 -1.36 -5.09 -8.60
N VAL A 84 -1.12 -3.89 -9.16
CA VAL A 84 -0.80 -2.70 -8.35
C VAL A 84 -1.97 -2.25 -7.50
N ALA A 85 -3.18 -2.22 -8.06
CA ALA A 85 -4.38 -1.84 -7.31
C ALA A 85 -4.66 -2.80 -6.15
N ALA A 86 -4.63 -4.11 -6.40
CA ALA A 86 -4.90 -5.14 -5.39
C ALA A 86 -3.84 -5.13 -4.28
N VAL A 87 -2.55 -5.03 -4.62
CA VAL A 87 -1.49 -4.95 -3.60
C VAL A 87 -1.58 -3.66 -2.80
N ALA A 88 -1.93 -2.54 -3.42
CA ALA A 88 -2.11 -1.27 -2.72
C ALA A 88 -3.32 -1.29 -1.76
N GLU A 89 -4.41 -1.94 -2.14
CA GLU A 89 -5.59 -2.16 -1.29
C GLU A 89 -5.23 -3.05 -0.10
N ALA A 90 -4.64 -4.22 -0.34
CA ALA A 90 -4.23 -5.14 0.72
C ALA A 90 -3.20 -4.51 1.67
N ALA A 91 -2.25 -3.73 1.16
CA ALA A 91 -1.31 -2.95 1.96
C ALA A 91 -2.02 -1.90 2.81
N GLN A 92 -3.01 -1.20 2.24
CA GLN A 92 -3.81 -0.22 2.95
C GLN A 92 -4.56 -0.83 4.12
N GLU A 93 -5.23 -1.96 3.90
CA GLU A 93 -5.94 -2.69 4.95
C GLU A 93 -4.97 -3.13 6.04
N THR A 94 -3.83 -3.72 5.66
CA THR A 94 -2.80 -4.21 6.59
C THR A 94 -2.27 -3.10 7.48
N VAL A 95 -1.87 -1.98 6.88
CA VAL A 95 -1.36 -0.83 7.62
C VAL A 95 -2.46 -0.22 8.48
N SER A 96 -3.68 -0.09 7.96
CA SER A 96 -4.76 0.59 8.67
C SER A 96 -5.25 -0.19 9.88
N GLU A 97 -5.37 -1.51 9.76
CA GLU A 97 -5.80 -2.38 10.84
C GLU A 97 -4.72 -2.57 11.91
N LEU A 98 -3.46 -2.82 11.50
CA LEU A 98 -2.40 -3.17 12.44
C LEU A 98 -1.80 -1.93 13.12
N LEU A 99 -1.73 -0.80 12.43
CA LEU A 99 -1.22 0.46 13.00
C LEU A 99 -2.34 1.40 13.49
N TRP A 100 -3.61 1.00 13.33
CA TRP A 100 -4.78 1.78 13.78
C TRP A 100 -4.80 3.23 13.27
N GLN A 101 -4.37 3.44 12.02
CA GLN A 101 -4.29 4.76 11.39
C GLN A 101 -4.68 4.68 9.92
N ALA A 102 -5.35 5.70 9.39
CA ALA A 102 -5.60 5.76 7.95
C ALA A 102 -4.28 5.86 7.16
N TRP A 103 -4.15 5.11 6.07
CA TRP A 103 -2.99 5.20 5.20
C TRP A 103 -3.30 4.81 3.74
N PRO A 104 -2.72 5.50 2.74
CA PRO A 104 -2.01 6.77 2.85
C PRO A 104 -3.00 7.94 3.04
N VAL A 105 -2.58 8.99 3.76
CA VAL A 105 -3.42 10.17 4.03
C VAL A 105 -3.23 11.23 2.94
N CYS A 106 -4.32 11.76 2.42
CA CYS A 106 -4.30 12.90 1.51
C CYS A 106 -3.77 14.15 2.23
N GLY A 107 -2.68 14.72 1.74
CA GLY A 107 -2.09 15.94 2.31
C GLY A 107 -2.96 17.21 2.18
N GLU A 108 -4.01 17.18 1.35
CA GLU A 108 -4.93 18.32 1.20
C GLU A 108 -6.14 18.23 2.13
N HIS A 109 -6.73 17.03 2.27
CA HIS A 109 -7.97 16.83 3.02
C HIS A 109 -7.80 16.10 4.36
N GLY A 110 -6.63 15.51 4.63
CA GLY A 110 -6.35 14.81 5.89
C GLY A 110 -7.15 13.53 6.09
N ILE A 111 -7.64 12.91 5.01
CA ILE A 111 -8.38 11.64 5.02
C ILE A 111 -7.61 10.56 4.26
N GLY A 112 -7.91 9.29 4.56
CA GLY A 112 -7.38 8.16 3.80
C GLY A 112 -7.72 8.27 2.31
N MET A 113 -6.74 7.99 1.45
CA MET A 113 -6.91 7.84 0.00
C MET A 113 -7.09 6.37 -0.32
N HIS A 114 -7.84 6.02 -1.34
CA HIS A 114 -8.02 4.62 -1.77
C HIS A 114 -7.32 4.38 -3.11
N PRO A 115 -6.84 3.17 -3.37
CA PRO A 115 -6.38 2.81 -4.71
C PRO A 115 -7.58 2.84 -5.67
N HIS A 116 -7.35 3.36 -6.87
CA HIS A 116 -8.36 3.43 -7.92
C HIS A 116 -7.69 3.30 -9.29
N GLU A 117 -8.27 2.47 -10.15
CA GLU A 117 -7.82 2.30 -11.52
C GLU A 117 -8.45 3.36 -12.42
N GLU A 118 -7.63 4.17 -13.08
CA GLU A 118 -8.08 5.18 -14.03
C GLU A 118 -7.04 5.31 -15.16
N ASP A 119 -7.51 5.41 -16.41
CA ASP A 119 -6.67 5.57 -17.60
C ASP A 119 -5.54 4.53 -17.73
N GLY A 120 -5.80 3.30 -17.28
CA GLY A 120 -4.83 2.19 -17.32
C GLY A 120 -3.74 2.27 -16.26
N GLN A 121 -3.87 3.16 -15.28
CA GLN A 121 -2.95 3.31 -14.16
C GLN A 121 -3.68 3.11 -12.82
N ALA A 122 -2.97 2.62 -11.83
CA ALA A 122 -3.46 2.52 -10.46
C ALA A 122 -2.99 3.75 -9.67
N ASN A 123 -3.93 4.49 -9.11
CA ASN A 123 -3.71 5.80 -8.50
C ASN A 123 -4.22 5.86 -7.08
N TRP A 124 -3.58 6.68 -6.24
CA TRP A 124 -4.15 7.10 -4.96
C TRP A 124 -5.21 8.17 -5.20
N HIS A 125 -6.46 7.86 -4.88
CA HIS A 125 -7.59 8.75 -5.06
C HIS A 125 -8.15 9.19 -3.70
N CYS A 126 -8.35 10.50 -3.55
CA CYS A 126 -8.99 11.09 -2.38
C CYS A 126 -10.47 11.37 -2.70
N ALA A 127 -11.38 10.97 -1.82
CA ALA A 127 -12.82 11.21 -1.98
C ALA A 127 -13.24 12.68 -1.86
N GLY A 128 -12.31 13.57 -1.48
CA GLY A 128 -12.62 14.97 -1.19
C GLY A 128 -13.06 15.20 0.25
N GLY A 129 -13.27 16.46 0.60
CA GLY A 129 -13.76 16.87 1.91
C GLY A 129 -15.29 16.84 1.99
N LYS A 130 -15.82 17.29 3.14
CA LYS A 130 -17.28 17.28 3.38
C LYS A 130 -17.99 18.43 2.67
N LYS A 131 -17.27 19.44 2.20
CA LYS A 131 -17.84 20.63 1.56
C LYS A 131 -17.83 20.47 0.04
N PRO A 132 -18.80 21.05 -0.69
CA PRO A 132 -18.80 21.06 -2.15
C PRO A 132 -17.54 21.68 -2.79
N SER A 133 -16.81 22.53 -2.06
CA SER A 133 -15.55 23.15 -2.50
C SER A 133 -14.32 22.25 -2.35
N GLU A 134 -14.47 21.05 -1.79
CA GLU A 134 -13.40 20.10 -1.48
C GLU A 134 -13.64 18.82 -2.33
N PRO A 135 -13.50 18.88 -3.66
CA PRO A 135 -13.84 17.77 -4.53
C PRO A 135 -12.86 16.59 -4.41
N ALA A 136 -13.32 15.43 -4.85
CA ALA A 136 -12.48 14.26 -5.07
C ALA A 136 -11.35 14.55 -6.08
N HIS A 137 -10.20 13.91 -5.90
CA HIS A 137 -9.06 14.07 -6.80
C HIS A 137 -8.11 12.88 -6.77
N VAL A 138 -7.44 12.65 -7.90
CA VAL A 138 -6.23 11.82 -7.96
C VAL A 138 -5.07 12.57 -7.33
N ARG A 139 -4.38 11.94 -6.39
CA ARG A 139 -3.23 12.53 -5.70
C ARG A 139 -1.91 12.22 -6.39
N ALA A 140 -1.70 10.95 -6.74
CA ALA A 140 -0.56 10.47 -7.52
C ALA A 140 -0.82 9.05 -8.02
N THR A 141 -0.08 8.62 -9.04
CA THR A 141 0.08 7.20 -9.35
C THR A 141 0.75 6.47 -8.18
N ILE A 142 0.36 5.22 -7.95
CA ILE A 142 0.96 4.39 -6.89
C ILE A 142 2.46 4.21 -7.17
N GLY A 143 3.26 4.44 -6.14
CA GLY A 143 4.72 4.46 -6.14
C GLY A 143 5.35 5.80 -6.52
N ALA A 144 4.56 6.88 -6.56
CA ALA A 144 4.99 8.24 -6.92
C ALA A 144 4.57 9.33 -5.91
N LEU A 145 4.17 8.99 -4.68
CA LEU A 145 3.85 9.99 -3.63
C LEU A 145 5.08 10.83 -3.24
N ASP A 146 6.29 10.31 -3.42
CA ASP A 146 7.55 11.03 -3.22
C ASP A 146 7.67 12.30 -4.08
N THR A 147 7.08 12.29 -5.27
CA THR A 147 7.07 13.45 -6.18
C THR A 147 6.30 14.66 -5.62
N LEU A 148 5.42 14.44 -4.64
CA LEU A 148 4.61 15.48 -4.01
C LEU A 148 5.33 16.13 -2.82
N VAL A 149 6.36 15.48 -2.28
CA VAL A 149 7.16 16.03 -1.19
C VAL A 149 8.04 17.13 -1.77
N ARG A 150 7.65 18.40 -1.53
CA ARG A 150 8.47 19.54 -1.96
C ARG A 150 9.87 19.41 -1.35
N PRO A 151 10.95 19.62 -2.11
CA PRO A 151 12.29 19.62 -1.55
C PRO A 151 12.38 20.67 -0.44
N HIS A 152 12.90 20.27 0.71
CA HIS A 152 13.17 21.15 1.84
C HIS A 152 14.03 22.32 1.34
N ARG A 153 13.47 23.53 1.26
CA ARG A 153 14.18 24.70 0.76
C ARG A 153 14.99 25.29 1.92
N PRO A 154 16.33 25.15 1.96
CA PRO A 154 17.10 25.74 3.04
C PRO A 154 16.94 27.26 2.99
N ASN A 155 16.68 27.82 4.17
CA ASN A 155 16.33 29.21 4.46
C ASN A 155 17.11 30.23 3.60
N ARG A 156 16.41 31.02 2.78
CA ARG A 156 17.00 32.11 1.99
C ARG A 156 17.49 33.19 2.96
N LYS A 157 18.79 33.24 3.24
CA LYS A 157 19.43 34.30 4.03
C LYS A 157 18.93 35.67 3.53
N ARG A 158 18.22 36.41 4.41
CA ARG A 158 17.88 37.82 4.24
C ARG A 158 19.18 38.58 3.95
N ARG A 159 19.31 39.14 2.74
CA ARG A 159 20.35 40.13 2.46
C ARG A 159 20.06 41.34 3.34
N ARG A 160 20.95 41.59 4.31
CA ARG A 160 20.97 42.81 5.10
C ARG A 160 21.33 43.94 4.13
N HIS A 161 20.43 44.91 3.99
CA HIS A 161 20.75 46.21 3.42
C HIS A 161 21.81 46.84 4.32
N GLU A 162 22.98 47.11 3.78
CA GLU A 162 23.91 48.08 4.35
C GLU A 162 23.79 49.37 3.55
N ARG A 163 23.56 50.45 4.29
CA ARG A 163 23.49 51.83 3.84
C ARG A 163 24.90 52.39 3.75
#